data_AF-U9TLA8-F1
#
_entry.id   AF-U9TLA8-F1
#
_cell.length_a   1.000
_cell.length_b   1.000
_cell.length_c   1.000
_cell.angle_alpha   90.00
_cell.angle_beta   90.00
_cell.angle_gamma   90.00
#
_symmetry.space_group_name_H-M   'P 1'
#
loop_
_entity.id
_entity.type
_entity.pdbx_description
1 polymer ?
#
loop_
_entity_poly.entity_id
_entity_poly.type
_entity_poly.pdbx_seq_one_letter_code
_entity_poly.pdbx_strand_id
1 'polypeptide(L)'
;MSEIQVWEHVIKWGLAQNPELPSDPTSFSKDDFNTLKSTLQQCIPFIRFRNLTSKEFLKKVKPYKKILPKELYNNLLEYFLDNNNDDTPIKKSEPRTVGEIKSKNIDSNIITNQHAELISKWIDKLETTDKSTTSYEFKLLYRDFRVYGSFTGYQNCQKACKNQFRTVTIYKMSDSNEILGGYNPIEWKFDGSYGITNDSFIFSFKNSDVILSRVRNENNAICNGSTVAPSFGNGDLRAINGSIIQCHKKSYEKPIRNTDKRDAIREIEIFQVV
;
A
#
# COMPACT_ATOMS: atom_id res chain seq x y z
N MET A 1 -3.21 21.87 14.70
CA MET A 1 -4.27 21.08 15.36
C MET A 1 -3.57 20.05 16.22
N SER A 2 -3.89 19.96 17.51
CA SER A 2 -3.31 18.92 18.38
C SER A 2 -3.87 17.55 18.02
N GLU A 3 -3.14 16.48 18.30
CA GLU A 3 -3.57 15.13 17.92
C GLU A 3 -4.91 14.75 18.57
N ILE A 4 -5.16 15.24 19.79
CA ILE A 4 -6.44 15.05 20.47
C ILE A 4 -7.60 15.70 19.71
N GLN A 5 -7.38 16.86 19.10
CA GLN A 5 -8.40 17.50 18.28
C GLN A 5 -8.67 16.67 17.03
N VAL A 6 -7.65 16.11 16.39
CA VAL A 6 -7.83 15.21 15.23
C VAL A 6 -8.70 14.02 15.61
N TRP A 7 -8.38 13.35 16.72
CA TRP A 7 -9.19 12.24 17.25
C TRP A 7 -10.65 12.64 17.51
N GLU A 8 -10.89 13.76 18.17
CA GLU A 8 -12.25 14.25 18.43
C GLU A 8 -13.01 14.59 17.15
N HIS A 9 -12.35 15.13 16.12
CA HIS A 9 -12.97 15.38 14.82
C HIS A 9 -13.31 14.08 14.09
N VAL A 10 -12.45 13.07 14.16
CA VAL A 10 -12.73 11.75 13.57
C VAL A 10 -13.93 11.10 14.24
N ILE A 11 -14.02 11.16 15.58
CA ILE A 11 -15.19 10.67 16.30
C ILE A 11 -16.45 11.44 15.88
N LYS A 12 -16.41 12.77 15.89
CA LYS A 12 -17.56 13.61 15.46
C LYS A 12 -17.99 13.29 14.03
N TRP A 13 -17.04 13.13 13.12
CA TRP A 13 -17.31 12.76 11.73
C TRP A 13 -17.96 11.37 11.65
N GLY A 14 -17.43 10.38 12.38
CA GLY A 14 -18.01 9.03 12.43
C GLY A 14 -19.45 9.00 12.97
N LEU A 15 -19.74 9.80 13.99
CA LEU A 15 -21.10 9.95 14.51
C LEU A 15 -22.02 10.67 13.52
N ALA A 16 -21.52 11.69 12.82
CA ALA A 16 -22.29 12.39 11.79
C ALA A 16 -22.64 11.49 10.59
N GLN A 17 -21.80 10.49 10.27
CA GLN A 17 -22.11 9.47 9.27
C GLN A 17 -23.14 8.44 9.75
N ASN A 18 -23.38 8.33 11.06
CA ASN A 18 -24.28 7.35 11.66
C ASN A 18 -25.24 8.05 12.64
N PRO A 19 -26.21 8.83 12.15
CA PRO A 19 -27.05 9.70 12.98
C PRO A 19 -27.95 8.96 14.00
N GLU A 20 -28.14 7.65 13.82
CA GLU A 20 -28.89 6.80 14.76
C GLU A 20 -28.06 6.43 16.01
N LEU A 21 -26.74 6.64 15.99
CA LEU A 21 -25.88 6.35 17.14
C LEU A 21 -26.10 7.38 18.26
N PRO A 22 -26.07 6.94 19.53
CA PRO A 22 -26.02 7.86 20.65
C PRO A 22 -24.81 8.80 20.56
N SER A 23 -24.91 9.97 21.18
CA SER A 23 -23.76 10.89 21.28
C SER A 23 -22.74 10.47 22.36
N ASP A 24 -23.19 9.73 23.38
CA ASP A 24 -22.35 9.30 24.50
C ASP A 24 -21.86 7.85 24.29
N PRO A 25 -20.54 7.58 24.23
CA PRO A 25 -20.01 6.22 24.08
C PRO A 25 -20.36 5.26 25.22
N THR A 26 -20.76 5.75 26.39
CA THR A 26 -21.15 4.89 27.52
C THR A 26 -22.50 4.19 27.31
N SER A 27 -23.36 4.74 26.46
CA SER A 27 -24.67 4.14 26.12
C SER A 27 -24.62 3.22 24.90
N PHE A 28 -23.45 3.01 24.30
CA PHE A 28 -23.31 2.21 23.08
C PHE A 28 -23.52 0.72 23.38
N SER A 29 -24.44 0.12 22.62
CA SER A 29 -24.55 -1.32 22.48
C SER A 29 -23.34 -1.90 21.74
N LYS A 30 -23.23 -3.23 21.69
CA LYS A 30 -22.17 -3.90 20.93
C LYS A 30 -22.26 -3.56 19.44
N ASP A 31 -23.47 -3.46 18.90
CA ASP A 31 -23.71 -3.21 17.49
C ASP A 31 -23.41 -1.74 17.13
N ASP A 32 -23.70 -0.80 18.03
CA ASP A 32 -23.31 0.61 17.88
C ASP A 32 -21.80 0.77 17.72
N PHE A 33 -21.04 0.04 18.54
CA PHE A 33 -19.58 0.01 18.41
C PHE A 33 -19.13 -0.62 17.10
N ASN A 34 -19.79 -1.66 16.61
CA ASN A 34 -19.46 -2.30 15.33
C ASN A 34 -19.73 -1.36 14.15
N THR A 35 -20.86 -0.67 14.17
CA THR A 35 -21.23 0.35 13.18
C THR A 35 -20.18 1.44 13.14
N LEU A 36 -19.88 2.09 14.27
CA LEU A 36 -18.88 3.16 14.33
C LEU A 36 -17.47 2.67 13.94
N LYS A 37 -17.11 1.45 14.34
CA LYS A 37 -15.85 0.80 13.97
C LYS A 37 -15.73 0.65 12.45
N SER A 38 -16.78 0.16 11.79
CA SER A 38 -16.77 -0.02 10.33
C SER A 38 -16.56 1.29 9.57
N THR A 39 -17.17 2.38 10.07
CA THR A 39 -17.04 3.73 9.49
C THR A 39 -15.62 4.29 9.69
N LEU A 40 -15.05 4.12 10.88
CA LEU A 40 -13.78 4.74 11.25
C LEU A 40 -12.55 3.89 10.95
N GLN A 41 -12.71 2.65 10.47
CA GLN A 41 -11.61 1.71 10.28
C GLN A 41 -10.47 2.26 9.40
N GLN A 42 -10.81 3.04 8.37
CA GLN A 42 -9.82 3.64 7.47
C GLN A 42 -9.15 4.87 8.08
N CYS A 43 -9.79 5.53 9.05
CA CYS A 43 -9.26 6.73 9.70
C CYS A 43 -8.30 6.40 10.85
N ILE A 44 -8.54 5.30 11.58
CA ILE A 44 -7.76 4.90 12.77
C ILE A 44 -6.24 4.84 12.51
N PRO A 45 -5.73 4.29 11.39
CA PRO A 45 -4.29 4.22 11.12
C PRO A 45 -3.59 5.59 11.03
N PHE A 46 -4.34 6.66 10.77
CA PHE A 46 -3.79 8.02 10.62
C PHE A 46 -3.68 8.79 11.95
N ILE A 47 -4.25 8.26 13.04
CA ILE A 47 -4.22 8.90 14.36
C ILE A 47 -2.97 8.50 15.13
N ARG A 48 -2.17 9.49 15.52
CA ARG A 48 -0.92 9.31 16.26
C ARG A 48 -1.18 9.21 17.76
N PHE A 49 -1.88 8.18 18.20
CA PHE A 49 -2.31 8.04 19.60
C PHE A 49 -1.21 8.24 20.65
N ARG A 50 0.06 7.91 20.35
CA ARG A 50 1.21 8.13 21.25
C ARG A 50 1.55 9.61 21.51
N ASN A 51 1.03 10.53 20.71
CA ASN A 51 1.18 11.97 20.89
C ASN A 51 0.14 12.56 21.86
N LEU A 52 -0.78 11.74 22.36
CA LEU A 52 -1.72 12.12 23.41
C LEU A 52 -1.04 12.06 24.77
N THR A 53 -1.51 12.87 25.71
CA THR A 53 -1.20 12.68 27.13
C THR A 53 -1.94 11.46 27.69
N SER A 54 -1.44 10.85 28.76
CA SER A 54 -2.13 9.74 29.45
C SER A 54 -3.56 10.14 29.87
N LYS A 55 -3.75 11.40 30.28
CA LYS A 55 -5.06 11.97 30.63
C LYS A 55 -6.00 12.05 29.41
N GLU A 56 -5.51 12.47 28.26
CA GLU A 56 -6.29 12.51 27.02
C GLU A 56 -6.64 11.11 26.54
N PHE A 57 -5.68 10.18 26.51
CA PHE A 57 -5.94 8.78 26.19
C PHE A 57 -7.03 8.18 27.10
N LEU A 58 -6.87 8.35 28.42
CA LEU A 58 -7.79 7.82 29.43
C LEU A 58 -9.21 8.39 29.28
N LYS A 59 -9.34 9.69 29.00
CA LYS A 59 -10.65 10.36 28.96
C LYS A 59 -11.33 10.33 27.59
N LYS A 60 -10.57 10.30 26.50
CA LYS A 60 -11.09 10.54 25.15
C LYS A 60 -10.95 9.34 24.22
N VAL A 61 -9.95 8.48 24.43
CA VAL A 61 -9.72 7.30 23.57
C VAL A 61 -10.30 6.04 24.22
N LYS A 62 -10.01 5.81 25.51
CA LYS A 62 -10.48 4.63 26.26
C LYS A 62 -11.99 4.36 26.18
N PRO A 63 -12.90 5.37 26.20
CA PRO A 63 -14.33 5.12 26.02
C PRO A 63 -14.67 4.38 24.72
N TYR A 64 -13.87 4.59 23.67
CA TYR A 64 -14.05 3.99 22.36
C TYR A 64 -13.18 2.75 22.15
N LYS A 65 -12.60 2.13 23.18
CA LYS A 65 -11.67 0.99 23.04
C LYS A 65 -12.15 -0.14 22.11
N LYS A 66 -13.47 -0.35 22.01
CA LYS A 66 -14.07 -1.41 21.19
C LYS A 66 -14.00 -1.14 19.68
N ILE A 67 -13.82 0.11 19.25
CA ILE A 67 -13.65 0.43 17.82
C ILE A 67 -12.21 0.22 17.35
N LEU A 68 -11.25 0.20 18.28
CA LEU A 68 -9.84 0.01 17.94
C LEU A 68 -9.52 -1.49 17.75
N PRO A 69 -8.59 -1.84 16.85
CA PRO A 69 -8.02 -3.18 16.82
C PRO A 69 -7.47 -3.57 18.19
N LYS A 70 -7.71 -4.83 18.61
CA LYS A 70 -7.37 -5.31 19.96
C LYS A 70 -5.89 -5.15 20.28
N GLU A 71 -5.02 -5.51 19.33
CA GLU A 71 -3.57 -5.37 19.47
C GLU A 71 -3.15 -3.90 19.60
N LEU A 72 -3.71 -3.01 18.77
CA LEU A 72 -3.45 -1.57 18.85
C LEU A 72 -3.81 -1.03 20.23
N TYR A 73 -5.00 -1.34 20.74
CA TYR A 73 -5.44 -0.84 22.04
C TYR A 73 -4.56 -1.36 23.18
N ASN A 74 -4.17 -2.64 23.16
CA ASN A 74 -3.30 -3.21 24.18
C ASN A 74 -1.91 -2.54 24.19
N ASN A 75 -1.31 -2.35 23.01
CA ASN A 75 -0.01 -1.67 22.88
C ASN A 75 -0.08 -0.21 23.36
N LEU A 76 -1.19 0.49 23.09
CA LEU A 76 -1.40 1.85 23.60
C LEU A 76 -1.60 1.85 25.11
N LEU A 77 -2.37 0.91 25.63
CA LEU A 77 -2.61 0.77 27.06
C LEU A 77 -1.30 0.53 27.81
N GLU A 78 -0.46 -0.37 27.32
CA GLU A 78 0.88 -0.62 27.87
C GLU A 78 1.74 0.65 27.84
N TYR A 79 1.81 1.32 26.68
CA TYR A 79 2.55 2.58 26.52
C TYR A 79 2.12 3.67 27.52
N PHE A 80 0.82 3.79 27.81
CA PHE A 80 0.30 4.80 28.73
C PHE A 80 0.30 4.38 30.20
N LEU A 81 0.53 3.09 30.51
CA LEU A 81 0.63 2.57 31.87
C LEU A 81 2.08 2.37 32.33
N ASP A 82 3.03 2.25 31.41
CA ASP A 82 4.45 2.14 31.73
C ASP A 82 4.95 3.49 32.29
N ASN A 83 5.04 3.55 33.63
CA ASN A 83 5.22 4.76 34.45
C ASN A 83 6.64 5.37 34.39
N ASN A 84 7.20 5.53 33.20
CA ASN A 84 8.44 6.28 33.00
C ASN A 84 8.21 7.51 32.12
N ASN A 85 7.35 8.43 32.53
CA ASN A 85 7.64 9.87 32.51
C ASN A 85 6.52 10.70 33.15
N ASP A 86 6.97 11.56 34.07
CA ASP A 86 6.27 12.64 34.76
C ASP A 86 5.29 13.45 33.91
N ASP A 87 4.33 14.04 34.61
CA ASP A 87 3.37 15.09 34.23
C ASP A 87 4.00 16.39 33.65
N THR A 88 4.93 16.28 32.70
CA THR A 88 5.43 17.42 31.92
C THR A 88 5.08 17.22 30.45
N PRO A 89 4.55 18.26 29.75
CA PRO A 89 4.43 18.21 28.31
C PRO A 89 5.85 18.08 27.76
N ILE A 90 6.19 16.88 27.27
CA ILE A 90 7.48 16.63 26.63
C ILE A 90 7.65 17.72 25.58
N LYS A 91 8.68 18.55 25.81
CA LYS A 91 9.15 19.60 24.90
C LYS A 91 9.09 19.05 23.49
N LYS A 92 8.56 19.85 22.55
CA LYS A 92 8.69 19.65 21.10
C LYS A 92 10.08 19.08 20.82
N SER A 93 10.19 17.77 20.65
CA SER A 93 11.45 17.14 20.36
C SER A 93 11.69 17.40 18.89
N GLU A 94 12.64 18.28 18.61
CA GLU A 94 13.33 18.22 17.34
C GLU A 94 13.89 16.80 17.16
N PRO A 95 13.76 16.21 15.96
CA PRO A 95 13.85 14.78 15.77
C PRO A 95 15.31 14.34 15.72
N ARG A 96 15.78 13.51 16.65
CA ARG A 96 17.04 12.78 16.49
C ARG A 96 16.99 11.34 17.03
N THR A 97 16.92 10.42 16.06
CA THR A 97 17.71 9.17 15.95
C THR A 97 17.64 8.16 17.09
N VAL A 98 16.53 7.42 17.14
CA VAL A 98 16.58 5.95 17.23
C VAL A 98 16.31 5.46 15.81
N GLY A 99 16.98 4.41 15.34
CA GLY A 99 17.03 3.97 13.93
C GLY A 99 15.69 3.47 13.35
N GLU A 100 14.67 4.33 13.33
CA GLU A 100 13.51 4.19 12.48
C GLU A 100 13.90 4.74 11.11
N ILE A 101 13.93 3.86 10.12
CA ILE A 101 13.93 4.23 8.71
C ILE A 101 12.85 5.30 8.57
N LYS A 102 13.25 6.54 8.27
CA LYS A 102 12.32 7.58 7.84
C LYS A 102 11.53 6.96 6.69
N SER A 103 10.28 6.56 6.93
CA SER A 103 9.40 6.14 5.85
C SER A 103 9.28 7.37 4.95
N LYS A 104 10.05 7.39 3.85
CA LYS A 104 9.86 8.37 2.80
C LYS A 104 8.42 8.16 2.34
N ASN A 105 7.56 9.16 2.55
CA ASN A 105 6.20 9.08 2.06
C ASN A 105 6.29 8.81 0.55
N ILE A 106 5.74 7.68 0.13
CA ILE A 106 5.68 7.35 -1.29
C ILE A 106 4.71 8.34 -1.96
N ASP A 107 5.13 8.96 -3.06
CA ASP A 107 4.23 9.71 -3.93
C ASP A 107 3.43 8.72 -4.78
N SER A 108 2.43 8.08 -4.17
CA SER A 108 1.53 7.13 -4.83
C SER A 108 0.08 7.43 -4.51
N ASN A 109 -0.77 7.36 -5.54
CA ASN A 109 -2.22 7.40 -5.41
C ASN A 109 -2.83 5.99 -5.27
N ILE A 110 -2.09 4.95 -5.68
CA ILE A 110 -2.59 3.58 -5.75
C ILE A 110 -2.20 2.76 -4.52
N ILE A 111 -0.95 2.89 -4.06
CA ILE A 111 -0.38 2.09 -2.96
C ILE A 111 -0.04 2.96 -1.75
N THR A 112 -0.08 2.34 -0.57
CA THR A 112 0.27 3.00 0.70
C THR A 112 1.75 2.78 1.02
N ASN A 113 2.27 3.48 2.03
CA ASN A 113 3.60 3.22 2.58
C ASN A 113 3.76 1.75 3.04
N GLN A 114 2.70 1.11 3.55
CA GLN A 114 2.74 -0.30 3.97
C GLN A 114 2.93 -1.26 2.78
N HIS A 115 2.26 -0.98 1.66
CA HIS A 115 2.50 -1.75 0.43
C HIS A 115 3.93 -1.54 -0.07
N ALA A 116 4.44 -0.31 -0.05
CA ALA A 116 5.81 0.00 -0.47
C ALA A 116 6.85 -0.69 0.43
N GLU A 117 6.63 -0.74 1.74
CA GLU A 117 7.48 -1.48 2.69
C GLU A 117 7.47 -2.98 2.37
N LEU A 118 6.30 -3.56 2.12
CA LEU A 118 6.19 -4.97 1.79
C LEU A 118 6.88 -5.32 0.45
N ILE A 119 6.72 -4.47 -0.57
CA ILE A 119 7.44 -4.59 -1.84
C ILE A 119 8.96 -4.49 -1.61
N SER A 120 9.40 -3.58 -0.75
CA SER A 120 10.82 -3.44 -0.37
C SER A 120 11.38 -4.72 0.24
N LYS A 121 10.65 -5.33 1.17
CA LYS A 121 11.04 -6.64 1.75
C LYS A 121 11.15 -7.72 0.67
N TRP A 122 10.24 -7.72 -0.31
CA TRP A 122 10.27 -8.71 -1.39
C TRP A 122 11.46 -8.55 -2.34
N ILE A 123 11.91 -7.32 -2.58
CA ILE A 123 13.15 -6.99 -3.32
C ILE A 123 14.35 -7.56 -2.58
N ASP A 124 14.43 -7.37 -1.26
CA ASP A 124 15.52 -7.88 -0.42
C ASP A 124 15.43 -9.39 -0.14
N LYS A 125 14.38 -10.07 -0.67
CA LYS A 125 14.06 -11.48 -0.42
C LYS A 125 13.90 -11.81 1.08
N LEU A 126 13.47 -10.82 1.87
CA LEU A 126 13.19 -10.96 3.30
C LEU A 126 11.80 -11.54 3.55
N GLU A 127 11.63 -12.26 4.66
CA GLU A 127 10.31 -12.68 5.12
C GLU A 127 9.53 -11.50 5.70
N THR A 128 8.20 -11.61 5.75
CA THR A 128 7.32 -10.52 6.22
C THR A 128 7.61 -10.09 7.66
N THR A 129 8.12 -11.00 8.48
CA THR A 129 8.50 -10.80 9.89
C THR A 129 9.87 -10.16 10.07
N ASP A 130 10.70 -10.16 9.04
CA ASP A 130 12.05 -9.62 9.14
C ASP A 130 12.01 -8.09 9.19
N LYS A 131 12.90 -7.52 10.01
CA LYS A 131 13.14 -6.08 10.04
C LYS A 131 13.93 -5.72 8.79
N SER A 132 13.35 -4.88 7.92
CA SER A 132 14.09 -4.34 6.79
C SER A 132 15.22 -3.44 7.31
N THR A 133 16.45 -3.70 6.85
CA THR A 133 17.59 -2.81 7.07
C THR A 133 17.71 -1.77 5.96
N THR A 134 16.99 -1.96 4.85
CA THR A 134 17.13 -1.16 3.63
C THR A 134 15.92 -0.24 3.45
N SER A 135 16.22 1.02 3.18
CA SER A 135 15.25 2.10 2.97
C SER A 135 15.27 2.48 1.49
N TYR A 136 14.41 1.86 0.69
CA TYR A 136 14.28 2.24 -0.72
C TYR A 136 13.52 3.56 -0.88
N GLU A 137 13.95 4.38 -1.83
CA GLU A 137 13.17 5.49 -2.34
C GLU A 137 12.41 5.07 -3.61
N PHE A 138 11.09 5.26 -3.59
CA PHE A 138 10.23 5.04 -4.74
C PHE A 138 10.07 6.35 -5.50
N LYS A 139 10.92 6.56 -6.49
CA LYS A 139 10.89 7.74 -7.36
C LYS A 139 9.87 7.53 -8.48
N LEU A 140 8.80 8.31 -8.49
CA LEU A 140 7.77 8.23 -9.53
C LEU A 140 8.37 8.58 -10.90
N LEU A 141 8.24 7.65 -11.85
CA LEU A 141 8.65 7.83 -13.25
C LEU A 141 7.46 8.18 -14.14
N TYR A 142 6.32 7.55 -13.89
CA TYR A 142 5.13 7.67 -14.71
C TYR A 142 3.87 7.48 -13.87
N ARG A 143 2.86 8.32 -14.10
CA ARG A 143 1.51 8.18 -13.57
C ARG A 143 0.52 8.59 -14.65
N ASP A 144 -0.52 7.78 -14.85
CA ASP A 144 -1.62 8.12 -15.75
C ASP A 144 -2.95 7.61 -15.21
N PHE A 145 -3.95 8.50 -15.27
CA PHE A 145 -5.28 8.35 -14.68
C PHE A 145 -6.39 8.18 -15.73
N ARG A 146 -6.07 8.22 -17.04
CA ARG A 146 -7.10 8.35 -18.07
C ARG A 146 -7.58 7.03 -18.65
N VAL A 147 -8.80 6.68 -18.23
CA VAL A 147 -10.01 6.45 -19.05
C VAL A 147 -9.72 6.22 -20.56
N TYR A 148 -9.81 4.96 -20.98
CA TYR A 148 -10.02 4.49 -22.36
C TYR A 148 -9.22 5.15 -23.50
N GLY A 149 -8.25 4.41 -24.05
CA GLY A 149 -8.03 4.39 -25.51
C GLY A 149 -7.15 5.47 -26.13
N SER A 150 -6.52 6.34 -25.34
CA SER A 150 -5.61 7.35 -25.88
C SER A 150 -4.27 6.74 -26.31
N PHE A 151 -4.05 6.60 -27.62
CA PHE A 151 -2.78 6.14 -28.21
C PHE A 151 -1.55 6.91 -27.70
N THR A 152 -1.74 8.17 -27.29
CA THR A 152 -0.68 9.04 -26.77
C THR A 152 -0.22 8.70 -25.35
N GLY A 153 -1.10 8.22 -24.46
CA GLY A 153 -0.70 7.82 -23.09
C GLY A 153 0.25 6.62 -23.11
N TYR A 154 0.00 5.68 -24.00
CA TYR A 154 0.79 4.45 -24.17
C TYR A 154 2.24 4.73 -24.59
N GLN A 155 2.43 5.62 -25.57
CA GLN A 155 3.77 6.02 -25.99
C GLN A 155 4.53 6.73 -24.88
N ASN A 156 3.83 7.48 -24.03
CA ASN A 156 4.46 8.17 -22.90
C ASN A 156 4.89 7.18 -21.80
N CYS A 157 4.07 6.16 -21.50
CA CYS A 157 4.44 5.08 -20.59
C CYS A 157 5.71 4.37 -21.06
N GLN A 158 5.73 3.91 -22.33
CA GLN A 158 6.90 3.26 -22.90
C GLN A 158 8.14 4.16 -22.84
N LYS A 159 8.02 5.44 -23.23
CA LYS A 159 9.14 6.40 -23.18
C LYS A 159 9.66 6.61 -21.77
N ALA A 160 8.78 6.69 -20.77
CA ALA A 160 9.17 6.87 -19.38
C ALA A 160 9.87 5.63 -18.80
N CYS A 161 9.49 4.44 -19.25
CA CYS A 161 10.06 3.18 -18.77
C CYS A 161 11.31 2.76 -19.53
N LYS A 162 11.44 3.13 -20.80
CA LYS A 162 12.53 2.68 -21.66
C LYS A 162 13.87 3.05 -21.02
N ASN A 163 14.76 2.07 -20.98
CA ASN A 163 16.07 2.16 -20.37
C ASN A 163 16.09 2.35 -18.84
N GLN A 164 14.94 2.24 -18.17
CA GLN A 164 14.86 2.24 -16.71
C GLN A 164 15.00 0.81 -16.17
N PHE A 165 15.68 0.70 -15.04
CA PHE A 165 15.91 -0.54 -14.29
C PHE A 165 15.52 -0.35 -12.83
N ARG A 166 15.40 -1.46 -12.08
CA ARG A 166 14.88 -1.48 -10.70
C ARG A 166 13.54 -0.76 -10.60
N THR A 167 12.60 -1.13 -11.46
CA THR A 167 11.30 -0.47 -11.50
C THR A 167 10.22 -1.31 -10.85
N VAL A 168 9.29 -0.67 -10.14
CA VAL A 168 8.03 -1.27 -9.68
C VAL A 168 6.90 -0.69 -10.52
N THR A 169 6.13 -1.55 -11.18
CA THR A 169 4.91 -1.17 -11.90
C THR A 169 3.68 -1.55 -11.10
N ILE A 170 2.74 -0.63 -11.00
CA ILE A 170 1.48 -0.74 -10.26
C ILE A 170 0.31 -0.49 -11.22
N TYR A 171 -0.66 -1.39 -11.22
CA TYR A 171 -1.91 -1.31 -11.98
C TYR A 171 -3.09 -1.33 -11.02
N LYS A 172 -3.91 -0.27 -11.02
CA LYS A 172 -5.20 -0.24 -10.34
C LYS A 172 -6.30 -0.70 -11.29
N MET A 173 -7.16 -1.61 -10.85
CA MET A 173 -8.29 -2.09 -11.66
C MET A 173 -9.51 -1.16 -11.57
N SER A 174 -10.29 -1.08 -12.65
CA SER A 174 -11.49 -0.22 -12.74
C SER A 174 -12.64 -0.67 -11.87
N ASP A 175 -12.94 -1.97 -11.89
CA ASP A 175 -14.16 -2.51 -11.30
C ASP A 175 -13.94 -3.11 -9.90
N SER A 176 -12.76 -2.92 -9.31
CA SER A 176 -12.42 -3.49 -8.01
C SER A 176 -11.35 -2.71 -7.26
N ASN A 177 -11.20 -3.04 -5.97
CA ASN A 177 -10.08 -2.53 -5.18
C ASN A 177 -8.76 -3.26 -5.45
N GLU A 178 -8.73 -4.23 -6.36
CA GLU A 178 -7.56 -5.03 -6.71
C GLU A 178 -6.45 -4.16 -7.31
N ILE A 179 -5.22 -4.43 -6.85
CA ILE A 179 -4.00 -3.83 -7.35
C ILE A 179 -3.11 -4.96 -7.81
N LEU A 180 -2.61 -4.86 -9.04
CA LEU A 180 -1.67 -5.81 -9.63
C LEU A 180 -0.36 -5.10 -9.88
N GLY A 181 0.75 -5.82 -9.84
CA GLY A 181 2.03 -5.20 -10.11
C GLY A 181 3.17 -6.18 -10.27
N GLY A 182 4.33 -5.63 -10.58
CA GLY A 182 5.56 -6.40 -10.69
C GLY A 182 6.79 -5.53 -10.53
N TYR A 183 7.87 -6.16 -10.08
CA TYR A 183 9.19 -5.56 -9.96
C TYR A 183 10.10 -6.10 -11.04
N ASN A 184 10.71 -5.20 -11.81
CA ASN A 184 11.72 -5.52 -12.80
C ASN A 184 13.10 -4.98 -12.33
N PRO A 185 14.07 -5.84 -12.00
CA PRO A 185 15.41 -5.42 -11.59
C PRO A 185 16.27 -4.92 -12.76
N ILE A 186 15.97 -5.33 -13.99
CA ILE A 186 16.76 -5.05 -15.19
C ILE A 186 16.11 -3.97 -16.05
N GLU A 187 16.79 -3.57 -17.11
CA GLU A 187 16.36 -2.56 -18.06
C GLU A 187 15.10 -2.98 -18.86
N TRP A 188 14.13 -2.06 -19.02
CA TRP A 188 13.07 -2.21 -20.02
C TRP A 188 13.57 -1.82 -21.43
N LYS A 189 13.57 -2.80 -22.33
CA LYS A 189 14.07 -2.66 -23.72
C LYS A 189 12.99 -2.30 -24.73
N PHE A 190 11.80 -2.89 -24.58
CA PHE A 190 10.69 -2.83 -25.55
C PHE A 190 11.11 -3.16 -27.01
N ASP A 191 11.93 -4.19 -27.19
CA ASP A 191 12.54 -4.61 -28.46
C ASP A 191 11.98 -5.93 -29.01
N GLY A 192 10.95 -6.50 -28.38
CA GLY A 192 10.38 -7.79 -28.71
C GLY A 192 10.94 -8.98 -27.90
N SER A 193 12.05 -8.78 -27.19
CA SER A 193 12.75 -9.86 -26.48
C SER A 193 12.12 -10.21 -25.13
N TYR A 194 12.58 -11.32 -24.54
CA TYR A 194 12.40 -11.56 -23.11
C TYR A 194 13.64 -11.12 -22.35
N GLY A 195 13.43 -10.45 -21.22
CA GLY A 195 14.49 -10.13 -20.27
C GLY A 195 14.72 -11.28 -19.31
N ILE A 196 15.99 -11.63 -19.12
CA ILE A 196 16.44 -12.76 -18.29
C ILE A 196 16.78 -12.26 -16.88
N THR A 197 16.05 -12.75 -15.87
CA THR A 197 16.34 -12.47 -14.45
C THR A 197 15.60 -13.44 -13.54
N ASN A 198 16.16 -13.76 -12.39
CA ASN A 198 15.54 -14.53 -11.31
C ASN A 198 15.05 -13.65 -10.14
N ASP A 199 15.36 -12.35 -10.15
CA ASP A 199 15.05 -11.41 -9.07
C ASP A 199 13.74 -10.65 -9.28
N SER A 200 13.11 -10.82 -10.45
CA SER A 200 11.77 -10.28 -10.72
C SER A 200 10.70 -11.00 -9.90
N PHE A 201 9.61 -10.30 -9.63
CA PHE A 201 8.41 -10.87 -9.02
C PHE A 201 7.17 -10.10 -9.48
N ILE A 202 6.02 -10.77 -9.41
CA ILE A 202 4.71 -10.17 -9.62
C ILE A 202 3.85 -10.38 -8.38
N PHE A 203 2.87 -9.51 -8.20
CA PHE A 203 2.01 -9.55 -7.01
C PHE A 203 0.58 -9.09 -7.29
N SER A 204 -0.29 -9.44 -6.35
CA SER A 204 -1.67 -8.96 -6.26
C SER A 204 -1.99 -8.57 -4.82
N PHE A 205 -2.61 -7.40 -4.66
CA PHE A 205 -3.25 -6.98 -3.42
C PHE A 205 -4.76 -6.87 -3.65
N LYS A 206 -5.54 -7.65 -2.90
CA LYS A 206 -6.99 -7.65 -2.98
C LYS A 206 -7.59 -7.74 -1.59
N ASN A 207 -8.03 -6.61 -1.05
CA ASN A 207 -8.49 -6.51 0.34
C ASN A 207 -7.40 -7.01 1.30
N SER A 208 -7.64 -8.08 2.05
CA SER A 208 -6.67 -8.72 2.95
C SER A 208 -5.81 -9.78 2.25
N ASP A 209 -6.15 -10.17 1.02
CA ASP A 209 -5.42 -11.20 0.28
C ASP A 209 -4.20 -10.59 -0.40
N VAL A 210 -3.04 -11.16 -0.11
CA VAL A 210 -1.75 -10.76 -0.67
C VAL A 210 -1.12 -11.95 -1.36
N ILE A 211 -0.81 -11.80 -2.65
CA ILE A 211 -0.13 -12.83 -3.44
C ILE A 211 1.21 -12.26 -3.89
N LEU A 212 2.29 -12.96 -3.55
CA LEU A 212 3.61 -12.80 -4.15
C LEU A 212 3.91 -14.04 -5.02
N SER A 213 4.35 -13.80 -6.24
CA SER A 213 4.77 -14.85 -7.17
C SER A 213 6.14 -14.50 -7.74
N ARG A 214 7.12 -15.37 -7.52
CA ARG A 214 8.50 -15.18 -8.01
C ARG A 214 8.69 -15.88 -9.34
N VAL A 215 9.76 -15.51 -10.04
CA VAL A 215 10.12 -16.12 -11.32
C VAL A 215 10.42 -17.61 -11.13
N ARG A 216 9.80 -18.44 -11.97
CA ARG A 216 10.12 -19.87 -12.12
C ARG A 216 10.96 -20.14 -13.36
N ASN A 217 10.74 -19.38 -14.44
CA ASN A 217 11.50 -19.48 -15.68
C ASN A 217 12.15 -18.13 -15.99
N GLU A 218 13.43 -18.00 -15.64
CA GLU A 218 14.21 -16.77 -15.79
C GLU A 218 14.30 -16.28 -17.23
N ASN A 219 14.31 -17.18 -18.22
CA ASN A 219 14.42 -16.82 -19.62
C ASN A 219 13.23 -16.01 -20.15
N ASN A 220 12.10 -16.04 -19.42
CA ASN A 220 10.86 -15.36 -19.80
C ASN A 220 10.40 -14.34 -18.75
N ALA A 221 11.26 -13.94 -17.81
CA ALA A 221 10.85 -13.16 -16.64
C ALA A 221 10.21 -11.81 -17.01
N ILE A 222 10.80 -11.08 -17.96
CA ILE A 222 10.33 -9.77 -18.40
C ILE A 222 9.90 -9.83 -19.85
N CYS A 223 8.70 -9.36 -20.18
CA CYS A 223 8.23 -9.29 -21.56
C CYS A 223 8.50 -7.89 -22.12
N ASN A 224 9.51 -7.77 -22.98
CA ASN A 224 9.81 -6.55 -23.74
C ASN A 224 9.10 -6.55 -25.10
N GLY A 225 7.97 -7.25 -25.23
CA GLY A 225 7.20 -7.36 -26.47
C GLY A 225 6.69 -6.01 -26.99
N SER A 226 5.95 -6.02 -28.09
CA SER A 226 5.21 -4.85 -28.62
C SER A 226 4.09 -4.34 -27.69
N THR A 227 4.09 -4.78 -26.43
CA THR A 227 3.28 -4.23 -25.36
C THR A 227 3.69 -2.81 -25.07
N VAL A 228 2.71 -1.92 -25.01
CA VAL A 228 2.93 -0.49 -24.78
C VAL A 228 3.12 -0.11 -23.31
N ALA A 229 3.09 -1.10 -22.41
CA ALA A 229 3.28 -0.92 -20.97
C ALA A 229 4.02 -2.14 -20.39
N PRO A 230 4.69 -1.97 -19.23
CA PRO A 230 5.45 -3.03 -18.57
C PRO A 230 4.69 -4.35 -18.43
N SER A 231 5.27 -5.44 -18.92
CA SER A 231 4.65 -6.77 -18.85
C SER A 231 5.66 -7.80 -18.34
N PHE A 232 5.17 -8.77 -17.59
CA PHE A 232 5.97 -9.75 -16.87
C PHE A 232 5.57 -11.15 -17.31
N GLY A 233 6.57 -12.00 -17.51
CA GLY A 233 6.34 -13.38 -17.89
C GLY A 233 5.89 -13.53 -19.35
N ASN A 234 5.68 -14.78 -19.76
CA ASN A 234 4.98 -15.12 -20.99
C ASN A 234 3.44 -15.00 -20.80
N GLY A 235 2.98 -13.84 -20.35
CA GLY A 235 1.57 -13.54 -20.08
C GLY A 235 1.16 -13.56 -18.62
N ASP A 236 2.09 -13.78 -17.69
CA ASP A 236 1.82 -13.85 -16.24
C ASP A 236 1.20 -12.56 -15.68
N LEU A 237 1.67 -11.41 -16.15
CA LEU A 237 1.03 -10.10 -15.99
C LEU A 237 1.25 -9.30 -17.26
N ARG A 238 0.23 -9.22 -18.13
CA ARG A 238 0.33 -8.61 -19.45
C ARG A 238 -0.59 -7.41 -19.58
N ALA A 239 0.01 -6.25 -19.87
CA ALA A 239 -0.72 -5.04 -20.26
C ALA A 239 -0.93 -5.03 -21.78
N ILE A 240 -2.17 -5.26 -22.19
CA ILE A 240 -2.61 -5.26 -23.59
C ILE A 240 -3.07 -3.86 -23.94
N ASN A 241 -2.44 -3.28 -24.97
CA ASN A 241 -2.74 -1.93 -25.45
C ASN A 241 -2.76 -0.89 -24.31
N GLY A 242 -2.04 -1.13 -23.21
CA GLY A 242 -1.89 -0.22 -22.06
C GLY A 242 -3.17 0.09 -21.26
N SER A 243 -4.31 -0.49 -21.62
CA SER A 243 -5.61 -0.24 -20.96
C SER A 243 -6.27 -1.50 -20.43
N ILE A 244 -5.77 -2.67 -20.79
CA ILE A 244 -6.33 -3.96 -20.38
C ILE A 244 -5.23 -4.79 -19.73
N ILE A 245 -5.52 -5.41 -18.59
CA ILE A 245 -4.67 -6.44 -17.99
C ILE A 245 -5.23 -7.82 -18.28
N GLN A 246 -4.33 -8.75 -18.60
CA GLN A 246 -4.58 -10.17 -18.62
C GLN A 246 -3.47 -10.90 -17.87
N CYS A 247 -3.84 -11.89 -17.05
CA CYS A 247 -2.88 -12.67 -16.25
C CYS A 247 -3.04 -14.15 -16.57
N HIS A 248 -1.93 -14.83 -16.90
CA HIS A 248 -1.85 -16.25 -17.24
C HIS A 248 -0.61 -16.87 -16.63
N LYS A 249 -0.78 -17.74 -15.63
CA LYS A 249 0.39 -18.36 -14.98
C LYS A 249 1.17 -19.24 -15.97
N LYS A 250 2.42 -18.89 -16.24
CA LYS A 250 3.36 -19.66 -17.06
C LYS A 250 4.80 -19.62 -16.54
N SER A 251 5.34 -18.42 -16.35
CA SER A 251 6.77 -18.18 -16.09
C SER A 251 7.05 -17.86 -14.62
N TYR A 252 6.00 -17.59 -13.84
CA TYR A 252 6.08 -17.34 -12.40
C TYR A 252 5.49 -18.52 -11.61
N GLU A 253 5.83 -18.62 -10.33
CA GLU A 253 5.49 -19.78 -9.48
C GLU A 253 3.99 -19.97 -9.29
N LYS A 254 3.27 -18.88 -9.03
CA LYS A 254 1.85 -18.83 -8.64
C LYS A 254 1.05 -17.93 -9.58
N PRO A 255 -0.23 -18.24 -9.85
CA PRO A 255 -1.14 -17.28 -10.45
C PRO A 255 -1.37 -16.12 -9.48
N ILE A 256 -1.41 -14.88 -9.99
CA ILE A 256 -1.79 -13.69 -9.20
C ILE A 256 -3.29 -13.37 -9.29
N ARG A 257 -4.02 -14.10 -10.15
CA ARG A 257 -5.49 -14.06 -10.28
C ARG A 257 -6.02 -15.45 -10.58
N ASN A 258 -7.25 -15.72 -10.12
CA ASN A 258 -7.94 -16.99 -10.36
C ASN A 258 -8.69 -17.02 -11.71
N THR A 259 -8.44 -16.05 -12.59
CA THR A 259 -9.15 -15.93 -13.87
C THR A 259 -8.23 -15.33 -14.94
N ASP A 260 -8.42 -15.83 -16.16
CA ASP A 260 -7.71 -15.37 -17.37
C ASP A 260 -8.46 -14.23 -18.09
N LYS A 261 -9.51 -13.69 -17.45
CA LYS A 261 -10.32 -12.59 -17.97
C LYS A 261 -9.48 -11.33 -18.18
N ARG A 262 -9.92 -10.55 -19.16
CA ARG A 262 -9.37 -9.24 -19.49
C ARG A 262 -10.13 -8.18 -18.71
N ASP A 263 -9.42 -7.39 -17.91
CA ASP A 263 -10.01 -6.32 -17.12
C ASP A 263 -9.37 -4.97 -17.42
N ALA A 264 -10.16 -3.90 -17.29
CA ALA A 264 -9.72 -2.56 -17.57
C ALA A 264 -8.84 -2.00 -16.45
N ILE A 265 -7.74 -1.36 -16.84
CA ILE A 265 -6.87 -0.58 -15.96
C ILE A 265 -7.52 0.79 -15.74
N ARG A 266 -7.63 1.19 -14.48
CA ARG A 266 -8.08 2.52 -14.07
C ARG A 266 -6.93 3.52 -14.01
N GLU A 267 -5.84 3.10 -13.40
CA GLU A 267 -4.68 3.94 -13.14
C GLU A 267 -3.42 3.08 -13.18
N ILE A 268 -2.33 3.68 -13.65
CA ILE A 268 -1.00 3.07 -13.66
C ILE A 268 -0.02 4.00 -12.97
N GLU A 269 0.85 3.44 -12.14
CA GLU A 269 2.01 4.12 -11.59
C GLU A 269 3.26 3.27 -11.78
N ILE A 270 4.38 3.92 -12.07
CA ILE A 270 5.66 3.27 -12.30
C ILE A 270 6.71 4.03 -11.50
N PHE A 271 7.41 3.31 -10.64
CA PHE A 271 8.43 3.84 -9.76
C PHE A 271 9.79 3.25 -10.12
N GLN A 272 10.83 4.07 -10.05
CA GLN A 272 12.20 3.58 -9.91
C GLN A 272 12.53 3.44 -8.43
N VAL A 273 13.16 2.33 -8.07
CA VAL A 273 13.61 2.03 -6.72
C VAL A 273 15.08 2.40 -6.62
N VAL A 274 15.40 3.37 -5.75
CA VAL A 274 16.74 3.96 -5.54
C VAL A 274 17.24 3.72 -4.12
#